data_AF-A0A645D6P6-F1
#
_entry.id   AF-A0A645D6P6-F1
#
_cell.length_a   1.000
_cell.length_b   1.000
_cell.length_c   1.000
_cell.angle_alpha   90.00
_cell.angle_beta   90.00
_cell.angle_gamma   90.00
#
_symmetry.space_group_name_H-M   'P 1'
#
loop_
_entity.id
_entity.type
_entity.pdbx_description
1 polymer ?
#
loop_
_entity_poly.entity_id
_entity_poly.type
_entity_poly.pdbx_seq_one_letter_code
_entity_poly.pdbx_strand_id
1 'polypeptide(L)'
;MWTAAFPEYGSMRMTPFLAAAAQAPHLPIGKQIESSSLRHPPVPGISDSEFRNLLHVWHLLGHGTGYDYFTDFNSEDLFGSKPPPAHCVILAPGRKYGIYLLSNTSGKPTDSRFTTSGFLRKFRVVPVTEKTGPLAPFEVRAALLVPNEGVAKRILKQHPLPEVLPTKAGSKYLQLLEIQRQNRNIRTKNCILKVFLPSRITSHEQSLWDDLYNLVFRLRKRLKGGSFQTLGYLSRKGLSPDLPSEEDRLHPGESSMPVDLKKILGGGLHELQIDSEHLGEPFYSFVTADLSCDGQERRIEFMNEVEPDRSILHWAIEFR
;
A
#
# COMPACT_ATOMS: atom_id res chain seq x y z
N MET A 1 -10.26 -9.82 0.03
CA MET A 1 -10.03 -8.44 -0.45
C MET A 1 -8.75 -8.43 -1.27
N TRP A 2 -8.76 -7.82 -2.47
CA TRP A 2 -7.56 -7.69 -3.31
C TRP A 2 -6.65 -6.58 -2.75
N THR A 3 -6.12 -6.79 -1.53
CA THR A 3 -5.28 -5.83 -0.79
C THR A 3 -4.02 -5.45 -1.55
N ALA A 4 -3.58 -6.33 -2.46
CA ALA A 4 -2.48 -6.14 -3.38
C ALA A 4 -2.66 -4.99 -4.39
N ALA A 5 -3.90 -4.72 -4.82
CA ALA A 5 -4.15 -3.91 -6.00
C ALA A 5 -4.21 -2.39 -5.73
N PHE A 6 -4.27 -2.02 -4.45
CA PHE A 6 -4.64 -0.69 -4.01
C PHE A 6 -3.74 -0.32 -2.81
N PRO A 7 -2.82 0.67 -2.95
CA PRO A 7 -1.93 1.13 -1.87
C PRO A 7 -2.68 1.46 -0.57
N GLU A 8 -3.93 1.90 -0.68
CA GLU A 8 -4.82 2.23 0.43
C GLU A 8 -5.07 1.02 1.35
N TYR A 9 -5.04 -0.18 0.79
CA TYR A 9 -5.17 -1.43 1.54
C TYR A 9 -3.88 -1.86 2.22
N GLY A 10 -2.71 -1.41 1.77
CA GLY A 10 -1.42 -1.63 2.42
C GLY A 10 -1.12 -0.65 3.56
N SER A 11 -2.15 -0.09 4.21
CA SER A 11 -2.00 0.87 5.31
C SER A 11 -2.37 0.26 6.67
N MET A 12 -1.81 0.80 7.74
CA MET A 12 -2.15 0.42 9.13
C MET A 12 -3.66 0.46 9.41
N ARG A 13 -4.43 1.27 8.67
CA ARG A 13 -5.88 1.37 8.83
C ARG A 13 -6.60 0.10 8.42
N MET A 14 -6.05 -0.70 7.50
CA MET A 14 -6.72 -1.88 6.95
C MET A 14 -6.60 -3.10 7.87
N THR A 15 -5.46 -3.26 8.54
CA THR A 15 -5.17 -4.37 9.46
C THR A 15 -6.29 -4.67 10.48
N PRO A 16 -6.87 -3.69 11.20
CA PRO A 16 -7.97 -3.95 12.14
C PRO A 16 -9.26 -4.43 11.47
N PHE A 17 -9.58 -3.98 10.25
CA PHE A 17 -10.76 -4.46 9.52
C PHE A 17 -10.58 -5.91 9.06
N LEU A 18 -9.41 -6.25 8.50
CA LEU A 18 -9.07 -7.62 8.12
C LEU A 18 -9.12 -8.57 9.32
N ALA A 19 -8.53 -8.15 10.44
CA ALA A 19 -8.55 -8.90 11.69
C ALA A 19 -9.98 -9.13 12.22
N ALA A 20 -10.80 -8.08 12.27
CA ALA A 20 -12.18 -8.15 12.75
C ALA A 20 -13.08 -9.04 11.85
N ALA A 21 -12.81 -9.06 10.55
CA ALA A 21 -13.55 -9.86 9.58
C ALA A 21 -12.96 -11.26 9.33
N ALA A 22 -11.92 -11.67 10.07
CA ALA A 22 -11.20 -12.93 9.86
C ALA A 22 -10.66 -13.11 8.43
N GLN A 23 -10.28 -12.02 7.74
CA GLN A 23 -9.80 -12.06 6.37
C GLN A 23 -8.28 -12.03 6.29
N ALA A 24 -7.68 -13.01 5.61
CA ALA A 24 -6.28 -12.93 5.22
C ALA A 24 -6.08 -11.91 4.07
N PRO A 25 -5.04 -11.05 4.11
CA PRO A 25 -4.72 -10.16 3.01
C PRO A 25 -4.29 -11.02 1.82
N HIS A 26 -4.72 -10.62 0.64
CA HIS A 26 -4.10 -11.12 -0.58
C HIS A 26 -2.77 -10.40 -0.74
N LEU A 27 -1.68 -11.08 -0.39
CA LEU A 27 -0.34 -10.60 -0.65
C LEU A 27 0.01 -10.95 -2.09
N PRO A 28 0.34 -9.96 -2.93
CA PRO A 28 0.81 -10.29 -4.24
C PRO A 28 2.21 -10.91 -4.11
N ILE A 29 2.38 -12.08 -4.72
CA ILE A 29 3.65 -12.78 -4.80
C ILE A 29 4.11 -12.66 -6.25
N GLY A 30 4.55 -11.46 -6.64
CA GLY A 30 5.29 -11.28 -7.87
C GLY A 30 4.88 -10.12 -8.75
N LYS A 31 5.52 -10.09 -9.92
CA LYS A 31 5.46 -9.01 -10.90
C LYS A 31 4.60 -9.46 -12.08
N GLN A 32 3.38 -8.95 -12.18
CA GLN A 32 2.59 -9.14 -13.40
C GLN A 32 3.08 -8.19 -14.52
N ILE A 33 3.39 -6.92 -14.20
CA ILE A 33 3.83 -5.90 -15.17
C ILE A 33 4.91 -4.99 -14.52
N GLU A 34 5.92 -4.55 -15.28
CA GLU A 34 7.04 -3.72 -14.76
C GLU A 34 6.69 -2.24 -14.54
N SER A 35 5.71 -1.73 -15.28
CA SER A 35 5.13 -0.39 -15.11
C SER A 35 3.89 -0.37 -14.22
N SER A 36 3.45 -1.54 -13.73
CA SER A 36 2.26 -1.59 -12.88
C SER A 36 2.59 -1.07 -11.49
N SER A 37 1.63 -0.34 -10.94
CA SER A 37 1.57 -0.05 -9.50
C SER A 37 1.68 -1.33 -8.67
N LEU A 38 1.36 -2.50 -9.21
CA LEU A 38 1.50 -3.80 -8.54
C LEU A 38 2.92 -4.34 -8.58
N ARG A 39 3.92 -3.58 -9.00
CA ARG A 39 5.31 -4.03 -9.03
C ARG A 39 5.93 -3.99 -7.63
N HIS A 40 6.08 -5.17 -7.05
CA HIS A 40 6.87 -5.42 -5.85
C HIS A 40 7.66 -6.72 -6.04
N PRO A 41 8.83 -6.87 -5.42
CA PRO A 41 9.54 -8.14 -5.43
C PRO A 41 8.71 -9.19 -4.65
N PRO A 42 8.69 -10.47 -5.07
CA PRO A 42 8.03 -11.55 -4.33
C PRO A 42 8.88 -11.94 -3.10
N VAL A 43 9.15 -10.98 -2.22
CA VAL A 43 10.05 -11.13 -1.08
C VAL A 43 9.24 -10.88 0.19
N PRO A 44 9.16 -11.87 1.09
CA PRO A 44 8.55 -11.67 2.40
C PRO A 44 9.16 -10.47 3.11
N GLY A 45 8.34 -9.70 3.81
CA GLY A 45 8.72 -8.49 4.54
C GLY A 45 8.64 -7.19 3.76
N ILE A 46 8.48 -7.24 2.44
CA ILE A 46 8.35 -6.02 1.63
C ILE A 46 6.87 -5.67 1.46
N SER A 47 6.08 -6.54 0.84
CA SER A 47 4.65 -6.26 0.58
C SER A 47 3.71 -6.60 1.74
N ASP A 48 4.21 -7.23 2.80
CA ASP A 48 3.40 -7.76 3.90
C ASP A 48 3.77 -7.16 5.27
N SER A 49 4.62 -6.13 5.30
CA SER A 49 5.13 -5.51 6.53
C SER A 49 4.00 -5.11 7.50
N GLU A 50 2.99 -4.42 6.98
CA GLU A 50 1.81 -3.95 7.75
C GLU A 50 0.92 -5.09 8.26
N PHE A 51 0.98 -6.24 7.59
CA PHE A 51 0.15 -7.41 7.92
C PHE A 51 0.90 -8.49 8.68
N ARG A 52 2.22 -8.39 8.83
CA ARG A 52 3.08 -9.45 9.38
C ARG A 52 2.59 -9.98 10.72
N ASN A 53 2.26 -9.08 11.64
CA ASN A 53 1.78 -9.47 12.96
C ASN A 53 0.49 -10.29 12.85
N LEU A 54 -0.42 -9.87 11.97
CA LEU A 54 -1.69 -10.54 11.76
C LEU A 54 -1.51 -11.90 11.02
N LEU A 55 -0.61 -11.95 10.03
CA LEU A 55 -0.19 -13.18 9.35
C LEU A 55 0.40 -14.21 10.30
N HIS A 56 1.26 -13.75 11.22
CA HIS A 56 1.79 -14.60 12.27
C HIS A 56 0.68 -15.14 13.17
N VAL A 57 -0.28 -14.30 13.57
CA VAL A 57 -1.39 -14.75 14.42
C VAL A 57 -2.25 -15.81 13.71
N TRP A 58 -2.54 -15.66 12.41
CA TRP A 58 -3.21 -16.72 11.66
C TRP A 58 -2.38 -18.00 11.58
N HIS A 59 -1.05 -17.90 11.47
CA HIS A 59 -0.17 -19.06 11.47
C HIS A 59 -0.26 -19.89 12.78
N LEU A 60 -0.64 -19.26 13.92
CA LEU A 60 -0.86 -19.97 15.19
C LEU A 60 -2.03 -20.97 15.14
N LEU A 61 -2.95 -20.85 14.17
CA LEU A 61 -4.05 -21.79 13.95
C LEU A 61 -3.61 -23.12 13.30
N GLY A 62 -2.34 -23.21 12.86
CA GLY A 62 -1.82 -24.34 12.11
C GLY A 62 -2.41 -24.47 10.71
N HIS A 63 -2.12 -25.60 10.05
CA HIS A 63 -2.64 -25.92 8.73
C HIS A 63 -3.91 -26.79 8.82
N GLY A 64 -4.90 -26.55 7.96
CA GLY A 64 -6.09 -27.39 7.87
C GLY A 64 -7.30 -26.69 7.28
N THR A 65 -8.46 -27.32 7.42
CA THR A 65 -9.79 -26.80 7.10
C THR A 65 -10.75 -27.09 8.27
N GLY A 66 -11.94 -26.49 8.28
CA GLY A 66 -12.93 -26.72 9.35
C GLY A 66 -12.72 -25.85 10.59
N TYR A 67 -12.27 -24.61 10.39
CA TYR A 67 -12.22 -23.59 11.44
C TYR A 67 -13.62 -23.05 11.71
N ASP A 68 -13.95 -22.81 12.98
CA ASP A 68 -15.14 -22.04 13.36
C ASP A 68 -14.72 -20.58 13.61
N TYR A 69 -15.47 -19.62 13.08
CA TYR A 69 -15.18 -18.20 13.27
C TYR A 69 -16.38 -17.43 13.84
N PHE A 70 -16.10 -16.54 14.77
CA PHE A 70 -17.07 -15.78 15.56
C PHE A 70 -16.62 -14.32 15.58
N THR A 71 -17.49 -13.40 15.20
CA THR A 71 -17.25 -11.96 15.16
C THR A 71 -18.42 -11.23 15.80
N ASP A 72 -18.28 -9.94 16.10
CA ASP A 72 -19.40 -9.14 16.63
C ASP A 72 -20.67 -9.18 15.76
N PHE A 73 -20.54 -9.50 14.46
CA PHE A 73 -21.66 -9.57 13.52
C PHE A 73 -22.47 -10.87 13.63
N ASN A 74 -21.80 -12.02 13.84
CA ASN A 74 -22.45 -13.33 13.79
C ASN A 74 -22.56 -14.02 15.16
N SER A 75 -22.13 -13.35 16.23
CA SER A 75 -21.91 -13.97 17.54
C SER A 75 -22.28 -13.05 18.70
N GLU A 76 -23.58 -12.77 18.80
CA GLU A 76 -24.14 -12.04 19.93
C GLU A 76 -23.78 -12.75 21.26
N ASP A 77 -23.49 -11.98 22.29
CA ASP A 77 -23.18 -12.44 23.64
C ASP A 77 -21.95 -13.35 23.82
N LEU A 78 -21.02 -13.45 22.86
CA LEU A 78 -19.77 -14.22 23.03
C LEU A 78 -18.58 -13.42 23.58
N PHE A 79 -18.60 -12.09 23.46
CA PHE A 79 -17.47 -11.23 23.84
C PHE A 79 -17.74 -10.38 25.09
N GLY A 80 -18.98 -10.29 25.56
CA GLY A 80 -19.34 -9.61 26.81
C GLY A 80 -19.15 -8.08 26.82
N SER A 81 -18.71 -7.48 25.72
CA SER A 81 -18.63 -6.03 25.53
C SER A 81 -19.11 -5.66 24.12
N LYS A 82 -19.68 -4.45 23.96
CA LYS A 82 -20.10 -3.94 22.65
C LYS A 82 -18.93 -3.23 21.98
N PRO A 83 -18.75 -3.35 20.65
CA PRO A 83 -17.68 -2.65 19.94
C PRO A 83 -17.86 -1.12 19.99
N PRO A 84 -16.76 -0.34 19.88
CA PRO A 84 -15.36 -0.77 19.73
C PRO A 84 -14.69 -1.16 21.07
N PRO A 85 -13.65 -2.04 21.04
CA PRO A 85 -12.99 -2.63 19.87
C PRO A 85 -13.85 -3.70 19.19
N ALA A 86 -13.55 -4.00 17.93
CA ALA A 86 -14.16 -5.13 17.23
C ALA A 86 -13.49 -6.46 17.65
N HIS A 87 -14.29 -7.50 17.82
CA HIS A 87 -13.90 -8.81 18.30
C HIS A 87 -13.95 -9.84 17.17
N CYS A 88 -12.94 -10.71 17.15
CA CYS A 88 -12.92 -11.86 16.26
C CYS A 88 -12.25 -13.05 16.95
N VAL A 89 -12.93 -14.19 16.99
CA VAL A 89 -12.41 -15.47 17.46
C VAL A 89 -12.43 -16.47 16.32
N ILE A 90 -11.31 -17.15 16.12
CA ILE A 90 -11.21 -18.27 15.18
C ILE A 90 -10.74 -19.49 15.97
N LEU A 91 -11.55 -20.54 16.00
CA LEU A 91 -11.23 -21.80 16.66
C LEU A 91 -10.68 -22.81 15.65
N ALA A 92 -9.60 -23.48 16.04
CA ALA A 92 -9.03 -24.59 15.30
C ALA A 92 -10.00 -25.79 15.23
N PRO A 93 -9.83 -26.70 14.25
CA PRO A 93 -10.71 -27.84 14.08
C PRO A 93 -10.93 -28.64 15.37
N GLY A 94 -12.19 -28.98 15.65
CA GLY A 94 -12.60 -29.65 16.89
C GLY A 94 -12.62 -28.74 18.12
N ARG A 95 -12.53 -27.41 17.94
CA ARG A 95 -12.64 -26.38 19.00
C ARG A 95 -11.71 -26.63 20.20
N LYS A 96 -10.51 -27.15 19.94
CA LYS A 96 -9.53 -27.48 20.99
C LYS A 96 -8.74 -26.26 21.46
N TYR A 97 -8.55 -25.30 20.58
CA TYR A 97 -7.92 -24.01 20.85
C TYR A 97 -8.32 -23.03 19.74
N GLY A 98 -7.87 -21.78 19.83
CA GLY A 98 -8.06 -20.80 18.78
C GLY A 98 -7.27 -19.53 19.02
N ILE A 99 -7.57 -18.52 18.21
CA ILE A 99 -7.09 -17.15 18.38
C ILE A 99 -8.26 -16.22 18.69
N TYR A 100 -7.98 -15.17 19.44
CA TYR A 100 -8.88 -14.07 19.76
C TYR A 100 -8.18 -12.76 19.42
N LEU A 101 -8.78 -11.99 18.52
CA LEU A 101 -8.35 -10.69 18.04
C LEU A 101 -9.25 -9.60 18.63
N LEU A 102 -8.61 -8.52 19.10
CA LEU A 102 -9.21 -7.23 19.38
C LEU A 102 -8.69 -6.22 18.37
N SER A 103 -9.59 -5.56 17.66
CA SER A 103 -9.27 -4.62 16.59
C SER A 103 -9.83 -3.24 16.89
N ASN A 104 -8.95 -2.23 17.00
CA ASN A 104 -9.39 -0.86 17.18
C ASN A 104 -9.62 -0.15 15.85
N THR A 105 -10.86 -0.10 15.38
CA THR A 105 -11.25 0.56 14.12
C THR A 105 -11.55 2.05 14.25
N SER A 106 -11.48 2.62 15.46
CA SER A 106 -12.00 3.97 15.76
C SER A 106 -11.05 5.12 15.40
N GLY A 107 -9.76 4.82 15.14
CA GLY A 107 -8.72 5.85 14.94
C GLY A 107 -8.35 6.65 16.20
N LYS A 108 -8.88 6.30 17.38
CA LYS A 108 -8.55 6.90 18.69
C LYS A 108 -8.15 5.80 19.68
N PRO A 109 -7.39 6.09 20.74
CA PRO A 109 -7.14 5.09 21.79
C PRO A 109 -8.44 4.56 22.40
N THR A 110 -8.54 3.25 22.60
CA THR A 110 -9.76 2.58 23.10
C THR A 110 -9.43 1.63 24.24
N ASP A 111 -10.06 1.83 25.40
CA ASP A 111 -9.97 0.86 26.50
C ASP A 111 -10.60 -0.46 26.10
N SER A 112 -9.86 -1.53 26.33
CA SER A 112 -10.23 -2.83 25.81
C SER A 112 -9.49 -3.94 26.53
N ARG A 113 -10.20 -5.04 26.74
CA ARG A 113 -9.70 -6.25 27.40
C ARG A 113 -10.27 -7.45 26.68
N PHE A 114 -9.51 -8.53 26.66
CA PHE A 114 -10.06 -9.78 26.18
C PHE A 114 -11.10 -10.29 27.17
N THR A 115 -12.35 -10.33 26.75
CA THR A 115 -13.46 -10.85 27.52
C THR A 115 -14.12 -11.98 26.75
N THR A 116 -14.50 -13.05 27.47
CA THR A 116 -15.19 -14.20 26.89
C THR A 116 -16.48 -14.47 27.65
N SER A 117 -17.53 -14.80 26.90
CA SER A 117 -18.84 -15.20 27.41
C SER A 117 -19.36 -16.42 26.68
N GLY A 118 -20.53 -16.91 27.11
CA GLY A 118 -21.09 -18.16 26.60
C GLY A 118 -20.10 -19.34 26.69
N PHE A 119 -20.03 -20.13 25.64
CA PHE A 119 -19.17 -21.31 25.60
C PHE A 119 -17.68 -20.98 25.53
N LEU A 120 -17.29 -19.73 25.20
CA LEU A 120 -15.88 -19.32 25.14
C LEU A 120 -15.24 -19.22 26.53
N ARG A 121 -16.05 -19.12 27.61
CA ARG A 121 -15.56 -19.12 29.01
C ARG A 121 -14.77 -20.37 29.39
N LYS A 122 -14.94 -21.48 28.66
CA LYS A 122 -14.18 -22.71 28.89
C LYS A 122 -12.69 -22.57 28.52
N PHE A 123 -12.34 -21.55 27.73
CA PHE A 123 -10.96 -21.28 27.33
C PHE A 123 -10.34 -20.24 28.23
N ARG A 124 -9.07 -20.46 28.55
CA ARG A 124 -8.17 -19.42 29.05
C ARG A 124 -7.70 -18.55 27.90
N VAL A 125 -7.65 -17.24 28.16
CA VAL A 125 -7.06 -16.26 27.26
C VAL A 125 -5.59 -16.09 27.62
N VAL A 126 -4.69 -16.32 26.67
CA VAL A 126 -3.26 -16.11 26.83
C VAL A 126 -2.77 -15.13 25.76
N PRO A 127 -2.42 -13.88 26.12
CA PRO A 127 -1.94 -12.90 25.14
C PRO A 127 -0.75 -13.41 24.33
N VAL A 128 -0.75 -13.15 23.02
CA VAL A 128 0.39 -13.47 22.13
C VAL A 128 1.54 -12.48 22.34
N THR A 129 1.22 -11.25 22.74
CA THR A 129 2.19 -10.20 23.10
C THR A 129 1.81 -9.57 24.44
N GLU A 130 2.80 -9.25 25.28
CA GLU A 130 2.60 -8.69 26.63
C GLU A 130 2.32 -7.17 26.63
N LYS A 131 1.52 -6.69 25.68
CA LYS A 131 1.10 -5.28 25.66
C LYS A 131 -0.09 -5.06 26.59
N THR A 132 0.09 -4.19 27.57
CA THR A 132 -0.93 -3.75 28.52
C THR A 132 -1.37 -2.31 28.24
N GLY A 133 -2.54 -1.91 28.73
CA GLY A 133 -3.11 -0.57 28.55
C GLY A 133 -4.14 -0.46 27.41
N PRO A 134 -4.60 0.76 27.07
CA PRO A 134 -5.58 0.98 26.00
C PRO A 134 -5.07 0.52 24.63
N LEU A 135 -5.94 0.02 23.75
CA LEU A 135 -5.57 -0.25 22.35
C LEU A 135 -5.30 1.08 21.62
N ALA A 136 -4.13 1.21 21.01
CA ALA A 136 -3.76 2.38 20.21
C ALA A 136 -4.65 2.48 18.94
N PRO A 137 -4.76 3.66 18.31
CA PRO A 137 -5.45 3.83 17.03
C PRO A 137 -5.03 2.77 16.00
N PHE A 138 -5.99 2.07 15.40
CA PHE A 138 -5.75 1.03 14.39
C PHE A 138 -4.92 -0.18 14.86
N GLU A 139 -4.66 -0.31 16.17
CA GLU A 139 -3.96 -1.47 16.73
C GLU A 139 -4.84 -2.73 16.65
N VAL A 140 -4.19 -3.87 16.42
CA VAL A 140 -4.75 -5.19 16.64
C VAL A 140 -3.96 -5.90 17.72
N ARG A 141 -4.66 -6.43 18.73
CA ARG A 141 -4.07 -7.33 19.73
C ARG A 141 -4.61 -8.73 19.57
N ALA A 142 -3.73 -9.70 19.80
CA ALA A 142 -4.05 -11.11 19.68
C ALA A 142 -3.80 -11.87 20.99
N ALA A 143 -4.65 -12.84 21.26
CA ALA A 143 -4.50 -13.82 22.31
C ALA A 143 -4.83 -15.22 21.78
N LEU A 144 -4.26 -16.25 22.39
CA LEU A 144 -4.67 -17.62 22.23
C LEU A 144 -5.84 -17.93 23.15
N LEU A 145 -6.84 -18.64 22.63
CA LEU A 145 -7.85 -19.32 23.42
C LEU A 145 -7.44 -20.77 23.58
N VAL A 146 -7.11 -21.18 24.80
CA VAL A 146 -6.58 -22.52 25.08
C VAL A 146 -7.24 -23.12 26.31
N PRO A 147 -7.31 -24.45 26.45
CA PRO A 147 -7.85 -25.07 27.66
C PRO A 147 -6.94 -24.85 28.88
N ASN A 148 -5.62 -24.70 28.66
CA ASN A 148 -4.64 -24.42 29.69
C ASN A 148 -3.37 -23.77 29.11
N GLU A 149 -2.55 -23.17 29.96
CA GLU A 149 -1.31 -22.47 29.57
C GLU A 149 -0.25 -23.38 28.96
N GLY A 150 -0.22 -24.67 29.31
CA GLY A 150 0.70 -25.64 28.71
C GLY A 150 0.48 -25.79 27.21
N VAL A 151 -0.80 -25.76 26.77
CA VAL A 151 -1.15 -25.77 25.34
C VAL A 151 -0.69 -24.48 24.65
N ALA A 152 -0.86 -23.31 25.28
CA ALA A 152 -0.36 -22.06 24.71
C ALA A 152 1.16 -22.07 24.52
N LYS A 153 1.92 -22.49 25.54
CA LYS A 153 3.39 -22.62 25.46
C LYS A 153 3.82 -23.53 24.31
N ARG A 154 3.11 -24.65 24.11
CA ARG A 154 3.39 -25.57 23.00
C ARG A 154 3.13 -24.93 21.63
N ILE A 155 2.00 -24.25 21.46
CA ILE A 155 1.64 -23.60 20.18
C ILE A 155 2.64 -22.50 19.84
N LEU A 156 2.92 -21.59 20.78
CA LEU A 156 3.87 -20.49 20.57
C LEU A 156 5.29 -21.01 20.26
N LYS A 157 5.68 -22.15 20.85
CA LYS A 157 6.96 -22.80 20.53
C LYS A 157 6.97 -23.47 19.15
N GLN A 158 5.86 -24.03 18.70
CA GLN A 158 5.73 -24.69 17.40
C GLN A 158 5.67 -23.70 16.24
N HIS A 159 5.17 -22.49 16.50
CA HIS A 159 4.97 -21.45 15.50
C HIS A 159 5.71 -20.18 15.93
N PRO A 160 7.06 -20.17 15.92
CA PRO A 160 7.79 -18.94 16.19
C PRO A 160 7.47 -17.87 15.14
N LEU A 161 7.58 -16.60 15.53
CA LEU A 161 7.55 -15.51 14.57
C LEU A 161 8.70 -15.72 13.57
N PRO A 162 8.43 -15.89 12.27
CA PRO A 162 9.50 -16.08 11.31
C PRO A 162 10.38 -14.83 11.27
N GLU A 163 11.67 -15.01 11.51
CA GLU A 163 12.65 -13.96 11.24
C GLU A 163 12.69 -13.74 9.73
N VAL A 164 12.44 -12.51 9.30
CA VAL A 164 12.50 -12.18 7.89
C VAL A 164 13.74 -11.36 7.64
N LEU A 165 14.74 -12.08 7.15
CA LEU A 165 15.98 -11.49 6.71
C LEU A 165 15.80 -10.92 5.30
N PRO A 166 16.34 -9.72 5.01
CA PRO A 166 16.28 -9.17 3.68
C PRO A 166 17.03 -10.08 2.70
N THR A 167 16.32 -10.61 1.71
CA THR A 167 16.93 -11.37 0.62
C THR A 167 17.77 -10.42 -0.25
N LYS A 168 18.68 -10.95 -1.08
CA LYS A 168 19.41 -10.12 -2.06
C LYS A 168 18.47 -9.28 -2.94
N ALA A 169 17.36 -9.88 -3.38
CA ALA A 169 16.33 -9.19 -4.16
C ALA A 169 15.63 -8.10 -3.34
N GLY A 170 15.34 -8.38 -2.07
CA GLY A 170 14.75 -7.40 -1.16
C GLY A 170 15.67 -6.22 -0.87
N SER A 171 16.94 -6.47 -0.57
CA SER A 171 17.94 -5.41 -0.38
C SER A 171 18.10 -4.54 -1.62
N LYS A 172 18.11 -5.14 -2.82
CA LYS A 172 18.18 -4.38 -4.09
C LYS A 172 16.94 -3.50 -4.29
N TYR A 173 15.76 -3.98 -3.91
CA TYR A 173 14.53 -3.20 -4.00
C TYR A 173 14.50 -2.04 -3.00
N LEU A 174 14.94 -2.27 -1.75
CA LEU A 174 15.06 -1.21 -0.75
C LEU A 174 16.07 -0.12 -1.20
N GLN A 175 17.17 -0.52 -1.82
CA GLN A 175 18.12 0.43 -2.44
C GLN A 175 17.47 1.22 -3.58
N LEU A 176 16.66 0.57 -4.43
CA LEU A 176 15.91 1.25 -5.48
C LEU A 176 14.92 2.28 -4.92
N LEU A 177 14.18 1.94 -3.86
CA LEU A 177 13.29 2.87 -3.17
C LEU A 177 14.05 4.10 -2.66
N GLU A 178 15.23 3.88 -2.08
CA GLU A 178 16.05 4.99 -1.58
C GLU A 178 16.56 5.89 -2.69
N ILE A 179 17.02 5.33 -3.81
CA ILE A 179 17.38 6.08 -5.02
C ILE A 179 16.18 6.90 -5.52
N GLN A 180 14.99 6.31 -5.53
CA GLN A 180 13.77 6.98 -5.96
C GLN A 180 13.37 8.14 -5.03
N ARG A 181 13.56 8.02 -3.71
CA ARG A 181 13.37 9.13 -2.76
C ARG A 181 14.38 10.25 -2.97
N GLN A 182 15.64 9.90 -3.24
CA GLN A 182 16.70 10.89 -3.50
C GLN A 182 16.48 11.64 -4.81
N ASN A 183 16.01 10.95 -5.86
CA ASN A 183 15.71 11.56 -7.15
C ASN A 183 14.56 12.58 -7.10
N ARG A 184 13.71 12.54 -6.06
CA ARG A 184 12.57 13.46 -5.89
C ARG A 184 12.91 14.80 -5.26
N ASN A 185 14.13 15.01 -4.76
CA ASN A 185 14.54 16.28 -4.17
C ASN A 185 15.71 16.86 -4.94
N ILE A 186 15.43 17.82 -5.82
CA ILE A 186 16.38 18.29 -6.83
C ILE A 186 16.76 19.74 -6.54
N ARG A 187 18.06 20.04 -6.59
CA ARG A 187 18.60 21.40 -6.52
C ARG A 187 19.45 21.63 -7.76
N THR A 188 19.13 22.63 -8.57
CA THR A 188 19.71 22.75 -9.91
C THR A 188 19.61 24.19 -10.45
N LYS A 189 20.43 24.53 -11.45
CA LYS A 189 20.29 25.78 -12.18
C LYS A 189 19.31 25.66 -13.32
N ASN A 190 19.28 24.55 -14.05
CA ASN A 190 18.35 24.30 -15.16
C ASN A 190 17.94 22.83 -15.17
N CYS A 191 16.69 22.55 -15.56
CA CYS A 191 16.25 21.17 -15.73
C CYS A 191 15.23 21.01 -16.85
N ILE A 192 15.45 19.98 -17.67
CA ILE A 192 14.55 19.57 -18.75
C ILE A 192 13.80 18.31 -18.32
N LEU A 193 12.47 18.34 -18.44
CA LEU A 193 11.59 17.20 -18.20
C LEU A 193 11.21 16.55 -19.54
N LYS A 194 11.30 15.23 -19.60
CA LYS A 194 10.59 14.39 -20.57
C LYS A 194 9.72 13.39 -19.81
N VAL A 195 8.50 13.19 -20.29
CA VAL A 195 7.59 12.21 -19.70
C VAL A 195 7.52 11.02 -20.63
N PHE A 196 7.91 9.86 -20.13
CA PHE A 196 7.91 8.62 -20.89
C PHE A 196 6.75 7.75 -20.42
N LEU A 197 5.94 7.26 -21.35
CA LEU A 197 4.94 6.24 -21.08
C LEU A 197 5.54 4.88 -21.47
N PRO A 198 5.91 4.00 -20.53
CA PRO A 198 6.54 2.72 -20.86
C PRO A 198 5.60 1.81 -21.65
N SER A 199 6.11 1.23 -22.76
CA SER A 199 5.44 0.14 -23.49
C SER A 199 5.94 -1.22 -23.01
N ARG A 200 5.04 -2.22 -22.98
CA ARG A 200 5.40 -3.64 -23.08
C ARG A 200 4.40 -4.47 -23.86
N ILE A 201 4.96 -5.45 -24.58
CA ILE A 201 4.25 -6.54 -25.22
C ILE A 201 3.61 -7.39 -24.12
N THR A 202 2.28 -7.49 -24.13
CA THR A 202 1.58 -8.56 -23.44
C THR A 202 0.72 -9.30 -24.45
N SER A 203 0.31 -10.53 -24.12
CA SER A 203 -0.55 -11.35 -24.97
C SER A 203 -2.02 -10.91 -24.97
N HIS A 204 -2.33 -9.71 -24.49
CA HIS A 204 -3.69 -9.18 -24.43
C HIS A 204 -4.05 -8.47 -25.74
N GLU A 205 -5.35 -8.39 -26.04
CA GLU A 205 -5.86 -7.71 -27.23
C GLU A 205 -5.47 -6.23 -27.25
N GLN A 206 -5.09 -5.71 -28.42
CA GLN A 206 -4.64 -4.32 -28.60
C GLN A 206 -5.69 -3.29 -28.13
N SER A 207 -6.98 -3.59 -28.29
CA SER A 207 -8.09 -2.73 -27.84
C SER A 207 -8.06 -2.47 -26.33
N LEU A 208 -7.68 -3.46 -25.51
CA LEU A 208 -7.53 -3.30 -24.07
C LEU A 208 -6.34 -2.40 -23.71
N TRP A 209 -5.30 -2.41 -24.54
CA TRP A 209 -4.14 -1.53 -24.37
C TRP A 209 -4.50 -0.09 -24.74
N ASP A 210 -5.16 0.09 -25.87
CA ASP A 210 -5.53 1.41 -26.34
C ASP A 210 -6.47 2.07 -25.34
N ASP A 211 -7.43 1.34 -24.77
CA ASP A 211 -8.31 1.84 -23.70
C ASP A 211 -7.55 2.13 -22.41
N LEU A 212 -6.81 1.16 -21.86
CA LEU A 212 -6.11 1.30 -20.57
C LEU A 212 -5.07 2.44 -20.56
N TYR A 213 -4.46 2.72 -21.72
CA TYR A 213 -3.45 3.75 -21.88
C TYR A 213 -3.99 5.00 -22.60
N ASN A 214 -5.29 5.10 -22.82
CA ASN A 214 -5.92 6.35 -23.24
C ASN A 214 -5.97 7.33 -22.06
N LEU A 215 -4.82 7.92 -21.75
CA LEU A 215 -4.59 8.74 -20.58
C LEU A 215 -4.32 10.19 -20.95
N VAL A 216 -4.78 11.07 -20.06
CA VAL A 216 -4.46 12.49 -20.06
C VAL A 216 -3.51 12.76 -18.90
N PHE A 217 -2.35 13.36 -19.20
CA PHE A 217 -1.35 13.71 -18.21
C PHE A 217 -1.33 15.22 -17.98
N ARG A 218 -1.37 15.66 -16.73
CA ARG A 218 -1.30 17.07 -16.35
C ARG A 218 -0.10 17.34 -15.49
N LEU A 219 0.72 18.33 -15.87
CA LEU A 219 1.75 18.85 -15.00
C LEU A 219 1.14 19.91 -14.07
N ARG A 220 1.30 19.73 -12.77
CA ARG A 220 0.75 20.64 -11.75
C ARG A 220 1.83 21.03 -10.76
N LYS A 221 1.69 22.23 -10.22
CA LYS A 221 2.46 22.74 -9.08
C LYS A 221 1.58 22.68 -7.83
N ARG A 222 2.10 22.09 -6.75
CA ARG A 222 1.45 22.12 -5.44
C ARG A 222 1.72 23.47 -4.77
N LEU A 223 0.67 24.10 -4.26
CA LEU A 223 0.72 25.38 -3.57
C LEU A 223 0.60 25.18 -2.05
N LYS A 224 0.95 26.22 -1.30
CA LYS A 224 0.73 26.23 0.16
C LYS A 224 -0.76 26.02 0.47
N GLY A 225 -1.05 25.16 1.46
CA GLY A 225 -2.42 24.84 1.86
C GLY A 225 -3.06 23.69 1.08
N GLY A 226 -2.33 23.00 0.21
CA GLY A 226 -2.79 21.78 -0.47
C GLY A 226 -3.60 22.03 -1.75
N SER A 227 -3.77 23.28 -2.18
CA SER A 227 -4.29 23.61 -3.51
C SER A 227 -3.25 23.38 -4.61
N PHE A 228 -3.71 23.31 -5.86
CA PHE A 228 -2.85 23.01 -7.01
C PHE A 228 -3.03 24.04 -8.11
N GLN A 229 -1.94 24.35 -8.83
CA GLN A 229 -1.94 25.13 -10.05
C GLN A 229 -1.59 24.21 -11.22
N THR A 230 -2.47 24.13 -12.23
CA THR A 230 -2.15 23.43 -13.47
C THR A 230 -1.20 24.28 -14.31
N LEU A 231 -0.08 23.68 -14.72
CA LEU A 231 0.90 24.30 -15.60
C LEU A 231 0.60 23.99 -17.08
N GLY A 232 -0.01 22.82 -17.33
CA GLY A 232 -0.48 22.40 -18.64
C GLY A 232 -0.65 20.89 -18.74
N TYR A 233 -1.05 20.44 -19.91
CA TYR A 233 -1.18 19.04 -20.31
C TYR A 233 0.10 18.58 -21.03
N LEU A 234 0.56 17.40 -20.65
CA LEU A 234 1.75 16.76 -21.22
C LEU A 234 1.31 15.83 -22.35
N SER A 235 1.89 16.03 -23.53
CA SER A 235 1.57 15.28 -24.74
C SER A 235 2.81 15.04 -25.59
N ARG A 236 2.65 14.37 -26.73
CA ARG A 236 3.72 14.19 -27.73
C ARG A 236 4.25 15.54 -28.23
N LYS A 237 3.43 16.59 -28.20
CA LYS A 237 3.81 17.96 -28.61
C LYS A 237 4.45 18.78 -27.49
N GLY A 238 4.58 18.23 -26.28
CA GLY A 238 5.17 18.89 -25.12
C GLY A 238 4.10 19.37 -24.14
N LEU A 239 4.34 20.49 -23.47
CA LEU A 239 3.41 21.08 -22.51
C LEU A 239 2.49 22.09 -23.21
N SER A 240 1.18 21.92 -23.11
CA SER A 240 0.16 22.80 -23.69
C SER A 240 -0.85 23.25 -22.62
N PRO A 241 -1.40 24.48 -22.67
CA PRO A 241 -2.51 24.86 -21.81
C PRO A 241 -3.81 24.09 -22.15
N ASP A 242 -3.95 23.66 -23.41
CA ASP A 242 -5.15 23.00 -23.91
C ASP A 242 -5.06 21.47 -23.80
N LEU A 243 -6.21 20.84 -23.57
CA LEU A 243 -6.35 19.39 -23.53
C LEU A 243 -5.90 18.78 -24.89
N PRO A 244 -5.00 17.78 -24.90
CA PRO A 244 -4.55 17.17 -26.14
C PRO A 244 -5.68 16.38 -26.81
N SER A 245 -5.73 16.45 -28.15
CA SER A 245 -6.50 15.51 -28.96
C SER A 245 -5.98 14.09 -28.77
N GLU A 246 -6.79 13.08 -29.10
CA GLU A 246 -6.39 11.67 -28.92
C GLU A 246 -5.10 11.32 -29.66
N GLU A 247 -4.89 11.83 -30.88
CA GLU A 247 -3.69 11.59 -31.70
C GLU A 247 -2.40 12.20 -31.11
N ASP A 248 -2.56 13.24 -30.27
CA ASP A 248 -1.45 13.95 -29.63
C ASP A 248 -1.12 13.41 -28.24
N ARG A 249 -1.98 12.57 -27.65
CA ARG A 249 -1.73 11.92 -26.35
C ARG A 249 -0.51 11.01 -26.44
N LEU A 250 0.14 10.79 -25.30
CA LEU A 250 1.25 9.86 -25.23
C LEU A 250 0.73 8.44 -25.36
N HIS A 251 1.26 7.67 -26.31
CA HIS A 251 1.01 6.25 -26.42
C HIS A 251 2.12 5.44 -25.74
N PRO A 252 1.86 4.18 -25.36
CA PRO A 252 2.87 3.32 -24.79
C PRO A 252 4.12 3.25 -25.69
N GLY A 253 5.28 3.50 -25.10
CA GLY A 253 6.59 3.49 -25.75
C GLY A 253 7.04 4.85 -26.22
N GLU A 254 6.20 5.87 -26.09
CA GLU A 254 6.49 7.23 -26.51
C GLU A 254 6.96 8.12 -25.35
N SER A 255 7.66 9.19 -25.70
CA SER A 255 8.06 10.26 -24.79
C SER A 255 7.45 11.58 -25.23
N SER A 256 7.16 12.45 -24.27
CA SER A 256 6.81 13.84 -24.55
C SER A 256 7.99 14.58 -25.18
N MET A 257 7.69 15.67 -25.90
CA MET A 257 8.72 16.66 -26.21
C MET A 257 9.32 17.23 -24.91
N PRO A 258 10.62 17.62 -24.92
CA PRO A 258 11.27 18.17 -23.73
C PRO A 258 10.64 19.49 -23.26
N VAL A 259 10.45 19.59 -21.95
CA VAL A 259 9.84 20.72 -21.25
C VAL A 259 10.89 21.41 -20.38
N ASP A 260 11.15 22.70 -20.64
CA ASP A 260 12.07 23.51 -19.86
C ASP A 260 11.39 24.02 -18.59
N LEU A 261 11.65 23.34 -17.47
CA LEU A 261 10.98 23.60 -16.20
C LEU A 261 11.32 24.98 -15.63
N LYS A 262 12.55 25.50 -15.82
CA LYS A 262 12.93 26.81 -15.28
C LYS A 262 12.18 27.94 -15.96
N LYS A 263 11.98 27.85 -17.29
CA LYS A 263 11.22 28.86 -18.04
C LYS A 263 9.76 28.97 -17.57
N ILE A 264 9.18 27.85 -17.14
CA ILE A 264 7.77 27.80 -16.70
C ILE A 264 7.64 28.22 -15.23
N LEU A 265 8.56 27.77 -14.37
CA LEU A 265 8.43 27.88 -12.92
C LEU A 265 9.11 29.13 -12.34
N GLY A 266 10.13 29.65 -13.02
CA GLY A 266 11.01 30.67 -12.47
C GLY A 266 12.01 30.10 -11.45
N GLY A 267 12.54 30.98 -10.59
CA GLY A 267 13.45 30.62 -9.50
C GLY A 267 12.72 30.23 -8.22
N GLY A 268 13.41 29.49 -7.35
CA GLY A 268 12.90 29.08 -6.02
C GLY A 268 12.53 27.61 -5.92
N LEU A 269 11.85 27.26 -4.83
CA LEU A 269 11.39 25.89 -4.54
C LEU A 269 9.99 25.64 -5.11
N HIS A 270 9.84 24.55 -5.84
CA HIS A 270 8.60 24.12 -6.48
C HIS A 270 8.33 22.65 -6.18
N GLU A 271 7.15 22.36 -5.65
CA GLU A 271 6.62 20.99 -5.56
C GLU A 271 5.78 20.72 -6.81
N LEU A 272 6.14 19.70 -7.56
CA LEU A 272 5.55 19.33 -8.84
C LEU A 272 4.91 17.96 -8.74
N GLN A 273 3.88 17.75 -9.55
CA GLN A 273 3.31 16.44 -9.76
C GLN A 273 2.78 16.28 -11.18
N ILE A 274 2.79 15.03 -11.67
CA ILE A 274 2.07 14.62 -12.86
C ILE A 274 0.83 13.85 -12.41
N ASP A 275 -0.34 14.33 -12.80
CA ASP A 275 -1.61 13.64 -12.59
C ASP A 275 -1.98 12.88 -13.85
N SER A 276 -2.53 11.68 -13.67
CA SER A 276 -3.04 10.85 -14.76
C SER A 276 -4.55 10.70 -14.65
N GLU A 277 -5.26 10.91 -15.76
CA GLU A 277 -6.71 10.74 -15.85
C GLU A 277 -7.08 9.78 -16.99
N HIS A 278 -8.10 8.98 -16.75
CA HIS A 278 -8.76 8.15 -17.75
C HIS A 278 -10.26 8.46 -17.72
N LEU A 279 -10.83 8.84 -18.86
CA LEU A 279 -12.24 9.24 -18.98
C LEU A 279 -12.69 10.31 -17.96
N GLY A 280 -11.79 11.23 -17.60
CA GLY A 280 -12.06 12.33 -16.66
C GLY A 280 -11.93 11.96 -15.17
N GLU A 281 -11.60 10.71 -14.86
CA GLU A 281 -11.40 10.24 -13.49
C GLU A 281 -9.90 9.99 -13.20
N PRO A 282 -9.42 10.21 -11.95
CA PRO A 282 -8.06 9.87 -11.56
C PRO A 282 -7.73 8.40 -11.84
N PHE A 283 -6.63 8.17 -12.55
CA PHE A 283 -6.23 6.83 -12.99
C PHE A 283 -4.75 6.58 -12.76
N TYR A 284 -4.29 5.33 -12.84
CA TYR A 284 -2.92 4.96 -12.53
C TYR A 284 -1.88 5.79 -13.32
N SER A 285 -0.88 6.31 -12.60
CA SER A 285 0.28 6.96 -13.19
C SER A 285 1.23 5.93 -13.75
N PHE A 286 1.02 5.59 -15.03
CA PHE A 286 1.91 4.69 -15.76
C PHE A 286 3.16 5.37 -16.31
N VAL A 287 3.42 6.64 -15.97
CA VAL A 287 4.52 7.41 -16.56
C VAL A 287 5.79 7.39 -15.72
N THR A 288 6.90 7.69 -16.40
CA THR A 288 8.19 8.01 -15.82
C THR A 288 8.52 9.47 -16.14
N ALA A 289 9.07 10.20 -15.17
CA ALA A 289 9.65 11.52 -15.40
C ALA A 289 11.17 11.39 -15.54
N ASP A 290 11.66 11.59 -16.76
CA ASP A 290 13.07 11.66 -17.10
C ASP A 290 13.52 13.12 -17.06
N LEU A 291 14.49 13.40 -16.19
CA LEU A 291 14.94 14.74 -15.86
C LEU A 291 16.42 14.88 -16.18
N SER A 292 16.76 15.82 -17.05
CA SER A 292 18.14 16.22 -17.32
C SER A 292 18.40 17.57 -16.64
N CYS A 293 19.03 17.54 -15.47
CA CYS A 293 19.28 18.73 -14.66
C CYS A 293 20.79 19.02 -14.57
N ASP A 294 21.24 20.16 -15.08
CA ASP A 294 22.66 20.56 -15.17
C ASP A 294 23.59 19.45 -15.76
N GLY A 295 23.08 18.68 -16.73
CA GLY A 295 23.79 17.56 -17.36
C GLY A 295 23.78 16.25 -16.57
N GLN A 296 23.11 16.21 -15.40
CA GLN A 296 22.85 14.98 -14.66
C GLN A 296 21.47 14.42 -15.02
N GLU A 297 21.45 13.18 -15.48
CA GLU A 297 20.21 12.45 -15.75
C GLU A 297 19.65 11.84 -14.46
N ARG A 298 18.35 12.02 -14.25
CA ARG A 298 17.59 11.45 -13.14
C ARG A 298 16.30 10.86 -13.68
N ARG A 299 15.89 9.73 -13.12
CA ARG A 299 14.65 9.06 -13.48
C ARG A 299 13.78 8.90 -12.25
N ILE A 300 12.55 9.41 -12.33
CA ILE A 300 11.53 9.29 -11.29
C ILE A 300 10.45 8.34 -11.81
N GLU A 301 10.30 7.22 -11.11
CA GLU A 301 9.32 6.18 -11.43
C GLU A 301 8.24 6.14 -10.33
N PHE A 302 7.01 5.83 -10.72
CA PHE A 302 5.94 5.56 -9.77
C PHE A 302 6.28 4.30 -8.93
N MET A 303 6.14 4.40 -7.61
CA MET A 303 6.29 3.28 -6.69
C MET A 303 5.30 3.45 -5.53
N ASN A 304 4.51 2.42 -5.22
CA ASN A 304 3.47 2.49 -4.17
C ASN A 304 4.03 2.94 -2.80
N GLU A 305 5.25 2.54 -2.48
CA GLU A 305 5.92 2.83 -1.20
C GLU A 305 6.43 4.29 -1.12
N VAL A 306 6.35 5.04 -2.22
CA VAL A 306 6.74 6.44 -2.33
C VAL A 306 5.53 7.32 -2.66
N GLU A 307 4.57 6.79 -3.42
CA GLU A 307 3.40 7.49 -3.93
C GLU A 307 2.13 6.98 -3.22
N PRO A 308 1.55 7.75 -2.28
CA PRO A 308 0.34 7.33 -1.57
C PRO A 308 -0.93 7.38 -2.44
N ASP A 309 -0.90 8.11 -3.55
CA ASP A 309 -1.97 8.20 -4.53
C ASP A 309 -1.46 7.66 -5.87
N ARG A 310 -2.13 6.62 -6.38
CA ARG A 310 -1.73 5.94 -7.61
C ARG A 310 -1.81 6.80 -8.86
N SER A 311 -2.57 7.89 -8.82
CA SER A 311 -2.76 8.78 -9.97
C SER A 311 -1.68 9.84 -10.12
N ILE A 312 -0.76 9.88 -9.16
CA ILE A 312 0.19 10.97 -9.01
C ILE A 312 1.63 10.44 -9.06
N LEU A 313 2.48 11.16 -9.77
CA LEU A 313 3.94 11.07 -9.66
C LEU A 313 4.47 12.42 -9.18
N HIS A 314 5.05 12.50 -7.97
CA HIS A 314 5.46 13.79 -7.39
C HIS A 314 6.97 13.92 -7.15
N TRP A 315 7.47 15.16 -7.20
CA TRP A 315 8.83 15.53 -6.81
C TRP A 315 8.94 17.03 -6.48
N ALA A 316 10.05 17.42 -5.88
CA ALA A 316 10.40 18.79 -5.56
C ALA A 316 11.67 19.22 -6.30
N ILE A 317 11.66 20.45 -6.82
CA ILE A 317 12.79 21.07 -7.51
C ILE A 317 13.04 22.49 -6.99
N GLU A 318 14.28 22.80 -6.66
CA GLU A 318 14.76 24.12 -6.27
C GLU A 318 15.66 24.68 -7.38
N PHE A 319 15.20 25.74 -8.06
CA PHE A 319 15.98 26.49 -9.03
C PHE A 319 16.77 27.61 -8.37
N ARG A 320 18.10 27.55 -8.52
CA ARG A 320 19.04 28.57 -8.08
C ARG A 320 19.53 29.46 -9.22
#